data_AF-A0A956EXW7-F1
#
_entry.id   AF-A0A956EXW7-F1
#
_cell.length_a   1.000
_cell.length_b   1.000
_cell.length_c   1.000
_cell.angle_alpha   90.00
_cell.angle_beta   90.00
_cell.angle_gamma   90.00
#
_symmetry.space_group_name_H-M   'P 1'
#
loop_
_entity.id
_entity.type
_entity.pdbx_description
1 polymer ?
#
loop_
_entity_poly.entity_id
_entity_poly.type
_entity_poly.pdbx_seq_one_letter_code
_entity_poly.pdbx_strand_id
1 'polypeptide(L)'
;MASAACVALGAHLSLRSPWIAGLIAAAGICMATLHLLRRRRVIKTLTAGDPDAVLELWGPTLEGLPHASTLVPLMAATALAASGHLERARGMLRRATRGPAWEAAFEHRLLLETMLDAFEGEREAALTKARELEALPLPSSNASLGKRVSELRGALSALARAFARQSQAGDAERLERASRDTPVLHWALRYAAAIARIEHGDRQHAQALLKNAPSWPEESAFCSFHRELSQHAKRTADAHSAGPDAT
;
A
#
# COMPACT_ATOMS: atom_id res chain seq x y z
N MET A 1 -0.99 -27.94 -19.81
CA MET A 1 -1.87 -28.17 -20.98
C MET A 1 -3.30 -28.62 -20.62
N ALA A 2 -3.67 -28.79 -19.35
CA ALA A 2 -5.02 -29.20 -18.95
C ALA A 2 -6.12 -28.11 -19.08
N SER A 3 -5.73 -26.82 -19.18
CA SER A 3 -6.70 -25.71 -19.17
C SER A 3 -7.50 -25.58 -20.48
N ALA A 4 -6.87 -25.75 -21.65
CA ALA A 4 -7.55 -25.58 -22.94
C ALA A 4 -8.58 -26.70 -23.22
N ALA A 5 -8.29 -27.93 -22.80
CA ALA A 5 -9.19 -29.07 -22.96
C ALA A 5 -10.47 -28.93 -22.12
N CYS A 6 -10.37 -28.44 -20.88
CA CYS A 6 -11.54 -28.18 -20.03
C CYS A 6 -12.44 -27.06 -20.58
N VAL A 7 -11.85 -26.00 -21.16
CA VAL A 7 -12.59 -24.90 -21.78
C VAL A 7 -13.32 -25.37 -23.04
N ALA A 8 -12.67 -26.19 -23.88
CA ALA A 8 -13.28 -26.75 -25.09
C ALA A 8 -14.42 -27.73 -24.76
N LEU A 9 -14.26 -28.58 -23.74
CA LEU A 9 -15.32 -29.49 -23.28
C LEU A 9 -16.51 -28.72 -22.71
N GLY A 10 -16.26 -27.65 -21.94
CA GLY A 10 -17.30 -26.79 -21.40
C GLY A 10 -18.11 -26.07 -22.48
N ALA A 11 -17.44 -25.56 -23.52
CA ALA A 11 -18.10 -24.95 -24.67
C ALA A 11 -18.94 -25.95 -25.48
N HIS A 12 -18.44 -27.18 -25.64
CA HIS A 12 -19.13 -28.23 -26.40
C HIS A 12 -20.34 -28.83 -25.65
N LEU A 13 -20.30 -28.88 -24.31
CA LEU A 13 -21.43 -29.29 -23.46
C LEU A 13 -22.51 -28.20 -23.33
N SER A 14 -22.09 -26.94 -23.31
CA SER A 14 -22.97 -25.75 -23.30
C SER A 14 -23.91 -25.71 -24.51
N LEU A 15 -23.41 -26.06 -25.70
CA LEU A 15 -24.19 -26.08 -26.94
C LEU A 15 -25.24 -27.20 -26.99
N ARG A 16 -25.07 -28.27 -26.21
CA ARG A 16 -25.91 -29.47 -26.27
C ARG A 16 -27.04 -29.47 -25.23
N SER A 17 -26.93 -28.65 -24.18
CA SER A 17 -27.95 -28.57 -23.15
C SER A 17 -27.95 -27.23 -22.39
N PRO A 18 -29.03 -26.44 -22.46
CA PRO A 18 -29.09 -25.11 -21.86
C PRO A 18 -28.97 -25.12 -20.33
N TRP A 19 -29.34 -26.22 -19.64
CA TRP A 19 -29.21 -26.31 -18.18
C TRP A 19 -27.75 -26.45 -17.72
N ILE A 20 -26.88 -27.09 -18.51
CA ILE A 20 -25.45 -27.24 -18.19
C ILE A 20 -24.74 -25.89 -18.34
N ALA A 21 -25.08 -25.13 -19.40
CA ALA A 21 -24.60 -23.76 -19.56
C ALA A 21 -25.03 -22.87 -18.37
N GLY A 22 -26.27 -23.00 -17.92
CA GLY A 22 -26.78 -22.32 -16.72
C GLY A 22 -26.00 -22.66 -15.45
N LEU A 23 -25.68 -23.95 -15.22
CA LEU A 23 -24.89 -24.37 -14.05
C LEU A 23 -23.45 -23.88 -14.09
N ILE A 24 -22.78 -23.93 -15.25
CA ILE A 24 -21.40 -23.41 -15.40
C ILE A 24 -21.38 -21.90 -15.18
N ALA A 25 -22.35 -21.16 -15.74
CA ALA A 25 -22.47 -19.73 -15.52
C ALA A 25 -22.73 -19.41 -14.04
N ALA A 26 -23.66 -20.13 -13.39
CA ALA A 26 -23.94 -19.97 -11.97
C ALA A 26 -22.72 -20.28 -11.08
N ALA A 27 -21.98 -21.35 -11.38
CA ALA A 27 -20.74 -21.68 -10.68
C ALA A 27 -19.66 -20.61 -10.89
N GLY A 28 -19.50 -20.11 -12.11
CA GLY A 28 -18.59 -19.01 -12.45
C GLY A 28 -18.94 -17.73 -11.70
N ILE A 29 -20.21 -17.34 -11.67
CA ILE A 29 -20.71 -16.18 -10.92
C ILE A 29 -20.47 -16.38 -9.42
N CYS A 30 -20.80 -17.55 -8.87
CA CYS A 30 -20.58 -17.88 -7.47
C CYS A 30 -19.10 -17.76 -7.09
N MET A 31 -18.20 -18.37 -7.86
CA MET A 31 -16.75 -18.27 -7.65
C MET A 31 -16.24 -16.83 -7.76
N ALA A 32 -16.69 -16.08 -8.78
CA ALA A 32 -16.32 -14.67 -8.94
C ALA A 32 -16.80 -13.83 -7.75
N THR A 33 -18.03 -14.06 -7.27
CA THR A 33 -18.61 -13.35 -6.13
C THR A 33 -17.82 -13.66 -4.85
N LEU A 34 -17.50 -14.93 -4.60
CA LEU A 34 -16.69 -15.34 -3.46
C LEU A 34 -15.28 -14.73 -3.52
N HIS A 35 -14.66 -14.73 -4.70
CA HIS A 35 -13.35 -14.12 -4.91
C HIS A 35 -13.37 -12.61 -4.64
N LEU A 36 -14.41 -11.91 -5.11
CA LEU A 36 -14.60 -10.48 -4.85
C LEU A 36 -14.86 -10.20 -3.36
N LEU A 37 -15.64 -11.02 -2.68
CA LEU A 37 -15.90 -10.90 -1.24
C LEU A 37 -14.62 -11.14 -0.41
N ARG A 38 -13.84 -12.17 -0.77
CA ARG A 38 -12.53 -12.42 -0.14
C ARG A 38 -11.59 -11.24 -0.34
N ARG A 39 -11.48 -10.74 -1.58
CA ARG A 39 -10.65 -9.57 -1.90
C ARG A 39 -11.09 -8.33 -1.12
N ARG A 40 -12.40 -8.08 -1.02
CA ARG A 40 -12.95 -6.97 -0.22
C ARG A 40 -12.62 -7.12 1.26
N ARG A 41 -12.73 -8.33 1.82
CA ARG A 41 -12.38 -8.59 3.21
C ARG A 41 -10.89 -8.34 3.46
N VAL A 42 -10.02 -8.85 2.60
CA VAL A 42 -8.57 -8.61 2.67
C VAL A 42 -8.26 -7.12 2.59
N ILE A 43 -8.80 -6.40 1.61
CA ILE A 43 -8.60 -4.95 1.50
C ILE A 43 -9.07 -4.25 2.77
N LYS A 44 -10.26 -4.59 3.28
CA LYS A 44 -10.79 -4.00 4.51
C LYS A 44 -9.83 -4.19 5.68
N THR A 45 -9.30 -5.40 5.88
CA THR A 45 -8.32 -5.68 6.94
C THR A 45 -7.03 -4.89 6.75
N LEU A 46 -6.48 -4.86 5.53
CA LEU A 46 -5.26 -4.10 5.22
C LEU A 46 -5.44 -2.59 5.45
N THR A 47 -6.64 -2.07 5.19
CA THR A 47 -6.99 -0.66 5.42
C THR A 47 -7.46 -0.37 6.85
N ALA A 48 -7.67 -1.38 7.70
CA ALA A 48 -8.14 -1.19 9.07
C ALA A 48 -7.05 -0.64 10.00
N GLY A 49 -5.77 -0.75 9.61
CA GLY A 49 -4.65 -0.25 10.40
C GLY A 49 -4.23 -1.17 11.55
N ASP A 50 -4.75 -2.40 11.60
CA ASP A 50 -4.40 -3.41 12.60
C ASP A 50 -3.27 -4.33 12.05
N PRO A 51 -2.02 -4.16 12.50
CA PRO A 51 -0.91 -4.98 12.01
C PRO A 51 -1.06 -6.46 12.38
N ASP A 52 -1.64 -6.76 13.54
CA ASP A 52 -1.74 -8.13 14.03
C ASP A 52 -2.79 -8.90 13.23
N ALA A 53 -3.91 -8.27 12.86
CA ALA A 53 -4.87 -8.85 11.92
C ALA A 53 -4.28 -9.08 10.52
N VAL A 54 -3.35 -8.23 10.06
CA VAL A 54 -2.65 -8.44 8.77
C VAL A 54 -1.68 -9.63 8.87
N LEU A 55 -0.96 -9.75 9.98
CA LEU A 55 -0.06 -10.88 10.23
C LEU A 55 -0.83 -12.20 10.34
N GLU A 56 -1.95 -12.22 11.05
CA GLU A 56 -2.83 -13.38 11.17
C GLU A 56 -3.38 -13.79 9.80
N LEU A 57 -3.82 -12.82 9.00
CA LEU A 57 -4.28 -13.05 7.62
C LEU A 57 -3.20 -13.69 6.75
N TRP A 58 -1.93 -13.32 6.94
CA TRP A 58 -0.81 -13.87 6.18
C TRP A 58 -0.25 -15.17 6.76
N GLY A 59 -0.48 -15.47 8.04
CA GLY A 59 0.04 -16.65 8.75
C GLY A 59 0.02 -17.94 7.91
N PRO A 60 -1.14 -18.38 7.38
CA PRO A 60 -1.23 -19.60 6.57
C PRO A 60 -0.40 -19.55 5.27
N THR A 61 -0.19 -18.36 4.71
CA THR A 61 0.65 -18.18 3.52
C THR A 61 2.14 -18.24 3.88
N LEU A 62 2.50 -17.70 5.04
CA LEU A 62 3.87 -17.62 5.53
C LEU A 62 4.45 -18.99 5.90
N GLU A 63 3.63 -19.89 6.44
CA GLU A 63 4.01 -21.26 6.83
C GLU A 63 4.55 -22.10 5.64
N GLY A 64 4.08 -21.79 4.41
CA GLY A 64 4.49 -22.50 3.19
C GLY A 64 5.64 -21.86 2.42
N LEU A 65 6.21 -20.72 2.88
CA LEU A 65 7.19 -19.99 2.09
C LEU A 65 8.59 -20.64 2.16
N PRO A 66 9.26 -20.80 1.00
CA PRO A 66 10.69 -21.13 1.01
C PRO A 66 11.48 -19.97 1.63
N HIS A 67 12.48 -20.27 2.45
CA HIS A 67 13.30 -19.27 3.16
C HIS A 67 12.49 -18.39 4.15
N ALA A 68 11.60 -19.01 4.92
CA ALA A 68 10.76 -18.34 5.91
C ALA A 68 11.55 -17.46 6.90
N SER A 69 12.77 -17.85 7.28
CA SER A 69 13.65 -17.08 8.18
C SER A 69 14.05 -15.69 7.65
N THR A 70 13.91 -15.45 6.36
CA THR A 70 14.14 -14.13 5.73
C THR A 70 12.83 -13.45 5.38
N LEU A 71 11.91 -14.16 4.73
CA LEU A 71 10.69 -13.57 4.17
C LEU A 71 9.64 -13.25 5.24
N VAL A 72 9.50 -14.07 6.28
CA VAL A 72 8.51 -13.84 7.34
C VAL A 72 8.79 -12.55 8.10
N PRO A 73 10.02 -12.29 8.61
CA PRO A 73 10.31 -11.02 9.28
C PRO A 73 10.19 -9.82 8.35
N LEU A 74 10.51 -9.96 7.07
CA LEU A 74 10.38 -8.87 6.09
C LEU A 74 8.91 -8.49 5.82
N MET A 75 8.04 -9.49 5.65
CA MET A 75 6.60 -9.27 5.53
C MET A 75 6.03 -8.66 6.81
N ALA A 76 6.46 -9.15 7.98
CA ALA A 76 6.02 -8.59 9.25
C ALA A 76 6.45 -7.12 9.43
N ALA A 77 7.70 -6.80 9.08
CA ALA A 77 8.21 -5.44 9.08
C ALA A 77 7.38 -4.53 8.15
N THR A 78 6.92 -5.05 7.01
CA THR A 78 6.07 -4.32 6.06
C THR A 78 4.71 -3.99 6.67
N ALA A 79 4.03 -4.96 7.30
CA ALA A 79 2.75 -4.73 7.97
C ALA A 79 2.86 -3.71 9.11
N LEU A 80 3.94 -3.80 9.89
CA LEU A 80 4.22 -2.88 10.99
C LEU A 80 4.52 -1.47 10.48
N ALA A 81 5.35 -1.32 9.43
CA ALA A 81 5.63 -0.01 8.83
C ALA A 81 4.38 0.61 8.19
N ALA A 82 3.57 -0.22 7.52
CA ALA A 82 2.30 0.19 6.92
C ALA A 82 1.24 0.66 7.93
N SER A 83 1.40 0.32 9.21
CA SER A 83 0.55 0.76 10.33
C SER A 83 1.23 1.78 11.24
N GLY A 84 2.42 2.28 10.86
CA GLY A 84 3.17 3.30 11.59
C GLY A 84 3.95 2.81 12.82
N HIS A 85 4.11 1.50 13.01
CA HIS A 85 4.88 0.92 14.13
C HIS A 85 6.37 0.79 13.79
N LEU A 86 7.06 1.94 13.67
CA LEU A 86 8.40 2.04 13.08
C LEU A 86 9.45 1.20 13.83
N GLU A 87 9.53 1.32 15.15
CA GLU A 87 10.51 0.57 15.96
C GLU A 87 10.32 -0.95 15.88
N ARG A 88 9.06 -1.41 15.93
CA ARG A 88 8.73 -2.83 15.76
C ARG A 88 9.09 -3.30 14.35
N ALA A 89 8.83 -2.48 13.33
CA ALA A 89 9.19 -2.78 11.95
C ALA A 89 10.71 -2.91 11.76
N ARG A 90 11.49 -1.95 12.27
CA ARG A 90 12.96 -2.01 12.31
C ARG A 90 13.45 -3.26 13.05
N GLY A 91 12.82 -3.59 14.18
CA GLY A 91 13.10 -4.80 14.95
C GLY A 91 12.89 -6.08 14.15
N MET A 92 11.80 -6.19 13.40
CA MET A 92 11.54 -7.34 12.51
C MET A 92 12.53 -7.39 11.34
N LEU A 93 12.84 -6.24 10.72
CA LEU A 93 13.81 -6.18 9.62
C LEU A 93 15.20 -6.65 10.06
N ARG A 94 15.64 -6.31 11.28
CA ARG A 94 16.91 -6.80 11.85
C ARG A 94 16.92 -8.31 12.11
N ARG A 95 15.75 -8.95 12.29
CA ARG A 95 15.63 -10.40 12.52
C ARG A 95 15.64 -11.22 11.24
N ALA A 96 15.43 -10.60 10.08
CA ALA A 96 15.49 -11.31 8.81
C ALA A 96 16.91 -11.87 8.58
N THR A 97 16.99 -13.18 8.37
CA THR A 97 18.27 -13.86 8.15
C THR A 97 18.86 -13.48 6.80
N ARG A 98 20.16 -13.17 6.77
CA ARG A 98 20.90 -12.89 5.53
C ARG A 98 21.26 -14.20 4.83
N GLY A 99 20.89 -14.33 3.56
CA GLY A 99 21.07 -15.53 2.75
C GLY A 99 20.61 -15.31 1.31
N PRO A 100 20.43 -16.36 0.48
CA PRO A 100 20.02 -16.19 -0.91
C PRO A 100 18.70 -15.40 -1.08
N ALA A 101 17.73 -15.63 -0.19
CA ALA A 101 16.47 -14.90 -0.19
C ALA A 101 16.62 -13.42 0.22
N TRP A 102 17.67 -13.07 0.96
CA TRP A 102 17.93 -11.68 1.37
C TRP A 102 18.36 -10.81 0.18
N GLU A 103 19.20 -11.38 -0.70
CA GLU A 103 19.60 -10.75 -1.95
C GLU A 103 18.43 -10.70 -2.93
N ALA A 104 17.65 -11.79 -3.04
CA ALA A 104 16.47 -11.82 -3.88
C ALA A 104 15.39 -10.80 -3.44
N ALA A 105 15.32 -10.50 -2.14
CA ALA A 105 14.39 -9.54 -1.57
C ALA A 105 14.95 -8.10 -1.48
N PHE A 106 16.08 -7.81 -2.14
CA PHE A 106 16.74 -6.49 -2.09
C PHE A 106 15.77 -5.34 -2.35
N GLU A 107 14.97 -5.41 -3.42
CA GLU A 107 14.02 -4.34 -3.77
C GLU A 107 12.96 -4.11 -2.69
N HIS A 108 12.42 -5.18 -2.12
CA HIS A 108 11.42 -5.08 -1.05
C HIS A 108 12.03 -4.47 0.22
N ARG A 109 13.27 -4.86 0.58
CA ARG A 109 13.97 -4.21 1.70
C ARG A 109 14.23 -2.74 1.44
N LEU A 110 14.70 -2.38 0.24
CA LEU A 110 14.97 -0.99 -0.11
C LEU A 110 13.71 -0.13 -0.04
N LEU A 111 12.57 -0.66 -0.52
CA LEU A 111 11.26 -0.03 -0.39
C LEU A 111 10.89 0.21 1.08
N LEU A 112 11.03 -0.82 1.91
CA LEU A 112 10.70 -0.75 3.34
C LEU A 112 11.61 0.24 4.08
N GLU A 113 12.91 0.18 3.85
CA GLU A 113 13.89 1.10 4.43
C GLU A 113 13.61 2.55 4.00
N THR A 114 13.25 2.78 2.74
CA THR A 114 12.83 4.10 2.24
C THR A 114 11.64 4.64 3.02
N MET A 115 10.62 3.82 3.26
CA MET A 115 9.44 4.23 4.04
C MET A 115 9.78 4.52 5.49
N LEU A 116 10.58 3.65 6.12
CA LEU A 116 10.96 3.80 7.52
C LEU A 116 11.78 5.09 7.72
N ASP A 117 12.78 5.33 6.87
CA ASP A 117 13.55 6.57 6.90
C ASP A 117 12.64 7.80 6.70
N ALA A 118 11.69 7.74 5.76
CA ALA A 118 10.76 8.84 5.51
C ALA A 118 9.88 9.15 6.74
N PHE A 119 9.40 8.11 7.42
CA PHE A 119 8.54 8.27 8.61
C PHE A 119 9.32 8.66 9.86
N GLU A 120 10.57 8.23 9.98
CA GLU A 120 11.47 8.61 11.09
C GLU A 120 12.01 10.04 10.94
N GLY A 121 11.84 10.66 9.76
CA GLY A 121 12.30 12.02 9.48
C GLY A 121 13.73 12.07 8.91
N GLU A 122 14.29 10.92 8.52
CA GLU A 122 15.60 10.78 7.89
C GLU A 122 15.53 11.12 6.38
N ARG A 123 15.24 12.39 6.09
CA ARG A 123 14.87 12.90 4.75
C ARG A 123 15.87 12.54 3.66
N GLU A 124 17.16 12.82 3.89
CA GLU A 124 18.21 12.58 2.90
C GLU A 124 18.43 11.08 2.64
N ALA A 125 18.32 10.26 3.68
CA ALA A 125 18.42 8.81 3.57
C ALA A 125 17.24 8.25 2.74
N ALA A 126 16.02 8.70 3.04
CA ALA A 126 14.81 8.32 2.29
C ALA A 126 14.90 8.72 0.81
N LEU A 127 15.31 9.96 0.51
CA LEU A 127 15.47 10.44 -0.87
C LEU A 127 16.56 9.70 -1.64
N THR A 128 17.65 9.31 -0.96
CA THR A 128 18.72 8.53 -1.57
C THR A 128 18.25 7.12 -1.91
N LYS A 129 17.63 6.42 -0.96
CA LYS A 129 17.08 5.08 -1.20
C LYS A 129 15.95 5.07 -2.24
N ALA A 130 15.11 6.10 -2.29
CA ALA A 130 14.09 6.25 -3.32
C ALA A 130 14.69 6.37 -4.73
N ARG A 131 15.77 7.14 -4.89
CA ARG A 131 16.51 7.25 -6.17
C ARG A 131 17.15 5.93 -6.58
N GLU A 132 17.76 5.22 -5.62
CA GLU A 132 18.30 3.88 -5.86
C GLU A 132 17.20 2.92 -6.32
N LEU A 133 16.03 2.96 -5.68
CA LEU A 133 14.88 2.13 -6.01
C LEU A 133 14.38 2.41 -7.44
N GLU A 134 14.27 3.67 -7.85
CA GLU A 134 13.90 4.04 -9.22
C GLU A 134 14.92 3.58 -10.27
N ALA A 135 16.21 3.57 -9.94
CA ALA A 135 17.29 3.17 -10.84
C ALA A 135 17.37 1.65 -11.08
N LEU A 136 16.65 0.83 -10.31
CA LEU A 136 16.67 -0.62 -10.48
C LEU A 136 16.15 -1.04 -11.86
N PRO A 137 16.66 -2.13 -12.45
CA PRO A 137 16.11 -2.65 -13.69
C PRO A 137 14.65 -3.08 -13.49
N LEU A 138 13.83 -2.87 -14.52
CA LEU A 138 12.47 -3.38 -14.53
C LEU A 138 12.48 -4.88 -14.85
N PRO A 139 11.57 -5.66 -14.25
CA PRO A 139 11.44 -7.08 -14.55
C PRO A 139 11.04 -7.26 -16.02
N SER A 140 11.88 -7.96 -16.79
CA SER A 140 11.75 -8.15 -18.24
C SER A 140 10.70 -9.21 -18.62
N SER A 141 10.26 -10.04 -17.67
CA SER A 141 9.41 -11.20 -17.93
C SER A 141 7.94 -10.85 -18.21
N ASN A 142 7.46 -9.69 -17.77
CA ASN A 142 6.07 -9.29 -17.94
C ASN A 142 5.88 -7.76 -17.92
N ALA A 143 5.47 -7.19 -19.06
CA ALA A 143 5.26 -5.74 -19.21
C ALA A 143 4.23 -5.16 -18.21
N SER A 144 3.17 -5.92 -17.89
CA SER A 144 2.17 -5.48 -16.91
C SER A 144 2.71 -5.44 -15.48
N LEU A 145 3.60 -6.38 -15.14
CA LEU A 145 4.29 -6.42 -13.86
C LEU A 145 5.33 -5.30 -13.79
N GLY A 146 6.11 -5.09 -14.86
CA GLY A 146 7.04 -3.98 -14.98
C GLY A 146 6.37 -2.62 -14.79
N LYS A 147 5.18 -2.42 -15.37
CA LYS A 147 4.38 -1.20 -15.16
C LYS A 147 4.00 -1.01 -13.68
N ARG A 148 3.46 -2.05 -13.03
CA ARG A 148 3.07 -1.97 -11.61
C ARG A 148 4.26 -1.68 -10.69
N VAL A 149 5.41 -2.32 -10.97
CA VAL A 149 6.65 -2.08 -10.24
C VAL A 149 7.10 -0.64 -10.43
N SER A 150 7.14 -0.14 -11.67
CA SER A 150 7.50 1.26 -11.96
C SER A 150 6.55 2.26 -11.28
N GLU A 151 5.24 2.00 -11.28
CA GLU A 151 4.24 2.83 -10.60
C GLU A 151 4.47 2.87 -9.08
N LEU A 152 4.75 1.71 -8.47
CA LEU A 152 5.04 1.61 -7.04
C LEU A 152 6.34 2.36 -6.70
N ARG A 153 7.42 2.15 -7.44
CA ARG A 153 8.71 2.85 -7.22
C ARG A 153 8.55 4.37 -7.29
N GLY A 154 7.86 4.86 -8.32
CA GLY A 154 7.58 6.30 -8.43
C GLY A 154 6.68 6.83 -7.32
N ALA A 155 5.75 6.03 -6.79
CA ALA A 155 4.95 6.42 -5.63
C ALA A 155 5.80 6.49 -4.35
N LEU A 156 6.78 5.60 -4.18
CA LEU A 156 7.73 5.65 -3.06
C LEU A 156 8.63 6.88 -3.13
N SER A 157 9.07 7.29 -4.32
CA SER A 157 9.81 8.54 -4.48
C SER A 157 8.98 9.77 -4.20
N ALA A 158 7.71 9.79 -4.64
CA ALA A 158 6.76 10.84 -4.27
C ALA A 158 6.53 10.87 -2.75
N LEU A 159 6.49 9.70 -2.09
CA LEU A 159 6.37 9.59 -0.64
C LEU A 159 7.59 10.19 0.04
N ALA A 160 8.80 9.79 -0.35
CA ALA A 160 10.05 10.32 0.21
C ALA A 160 10.13 11.85 0.05
N ARG A 161 9.76 12.38 -1.13
CA ARG A 161 9.69 13.83 -1.38
C ARG A 161 8.67 14.54 -0.51
N ALA A 162 7.47 13.98 -0.34
CA ALA A 162 6.45 14.56 0.52
C ALA A 162 6.95 14.68 1.97
N PHE A 163 7.49 13.60 2.54
CA PHE A 163 8.04 13.64 3.90
C PHE A 163 9.30 14.54 4.03
N ALA A 164 10.04 14.73 2.93
CA ALA A 164 11.15 15.67 2.86
C ALA A 164 10.74 17.14 2.63
N ARG A 165 9.44 17.42 2.46
CA ARG A 165 8.88 18.74 2.13
C ARG A 165 9.31 19.28 0.76
N GLN A 166 9.47 18.38 -0.20
CA GLN A 166 9.94 18.65 -1.56
C GLN A 166 8.99 18.06 -2.61
N SER A 167 7.67 18.10 -2.35
CA SER A 167 6.68 17.54 -3.28
C SER A 167 6.73 18.26 -4.62
N GLN A 168 6.60 17.48 -5.70
CA GLN A 168 6.54 17.98 -7.06
C GLN A 168 5.12 17.93 -7.61
N ALA A 169 4.89 18.69 -8.69
CA ALA A 169 3.62 18.64 -9.41
C ALA A 169 3.30 17.19 -9.84
N GLY A 170 2.12 16.70 -9.50
CA GLY A 170 1.68 15.33 -9.82
C GLY A 170 1.99 14.29 -8.73
N ASP A 171 2.78 14.62 -7.70
CA ASP A 171 3.11 13.67 -6.63
C ASP A 171 1.86 13.27 -5.84
N ALA A 172 1.01 14.24 -5.48
CA ALA A 172 -0.25 13.98 -4.78
C ALA A 172 -1.14 13.01 -5.57
N GLU A 173 -1.39 13.26 -6.85
CA GLU A 173 -2.22 12.39 -7.70
C GLU A 173 -1.65 10.98 -7.84
N ARG A 174 -0.31 10.88 -7.95
CA ARG A 174 0.39 9.60 -8.02
C ARG A 174 0.22 8.80 -6.73
N LEU A 175 0.43 9.44 -5.58
CA LEU A 175 0.26 8.83 -4.27
C LEU A 175 -1.18 8.38 -4.02
N GLU A 176 -2.16 9.22 -4.39
CA GLU A 176 -3.58 8.89 -4.29
C GLU A 176 -3.94 7.67 -5.14
N ARG A 177 -3.44 7.58 -6.37
CA ARG A 177 -3.64 6.42 -7.24
C ARG A 177 -3.01 5.17 -6.63
N ALA A 178 -1.74 5.25 -6.27
CA ALA A 178 -1.00 4.14 -5.69
C ALA A 178 -1.63 3.63 -4.38
N SER A 179 -2.23 4.52 -3.58
CA SER A 179 -2.93 4.14 -2.34
C SER A 179 -4.12 3.20 -2.58
N ARG A 180 -4.76 3.27 -3.76
CA ARG A 180 -5.86 2.38 -4.14
C ARG A 180 -5.36 1.05 -4.69
N ASP A 181 -4.22 1.09 -5.37
CA ASP A 181 -3.66 -0.07 -6.06
C ASP A 181 -2.78 -0.93 -5.14
N THR A 182 -2.29 -0.37 -4.04
CA THR A 182 -1.44 -1.04 -3.04
C THR A 182 -2.11 -0.99 -1.65
N PRO A 183 -3.08 -1.88 -1.35
CA PRO A 183 -3.86 -1.82 -0.12
C PRO A 183 -3.04 -1.89 1.18
N VAL A 184 -1.93 -2.64 1.17
CA VAL A 184 -1.02 -2.72 2.33
C VAL A 184 -0.47 -1.34 2.66
N LEU A 185 -0.12 -0.52 1.67
CA LEU A 185 0.47 0.80 1.86
C LEU A 185 -0.57 1.93 1.80
N HIS A 186 -1.85 1.59 1.91
CA HIS A 186 -2.94 2.53 1.67
C HIS A 186 -2.81 3.82 2.50
N TRP A 187 -2.65 3.67 3.82
CA TRP A 187 -2.57 4.83 4.72
C TRP A 187 -1.24 5.57 4.63
N ALA A 188 -0.13 4.85 4.52
CA ALA A 188 1.19 5.43 4.23
C ALA A 188 1.14 6.41 3.04
N LEU A 189 0.57 5.95 1.93
CA LEU A 189 0.46 6.73 0.70
C LEU A 189 -0.56 7.88 0.81
N ARG A 190 -1.66 7.68 1.56
CA ARG A 190 -2.64 8.76 1.81
C ARG A 190 -2.08 9.87 2.70
N TYR A 191 -1.31 9.55 3.73
CA TYR A 191 -0.63 10.55 4.54
C TYR A 191 0.39 11.34 3.72
N ALA A 192 1.20 10.66 2.91
CA ALA A 192 2.10 11.32 1.97
C ALA A 192 1.35 12.24 0.99
N ALA A 193 0.24 11.77 0.42
CA ALA A 193 -0.59 12.58 -0.48
C ALA A 193 -1.17 13.81 0.23
N ALA A 194 -1.61 13.67 1.49
CA ALA A 194 -2.10 14.80 2.28
C ALA A 194 -1.00 15.83 2.55
N ILE A 195 0.23 15.38 2.83
CA ILE A 195 1.40 16.26 2.97
C ILE A 195 1.64 17.05 1.68
N ALA A 196 1.71 16.36 0.54
CA ALA A 196 1.92 16.99 -0.77
C ALA A 196 0.81 18.00 -1.12
N ARG A 197 -0.46 17.67 -0.83
CA ARG A 197 -1.59 18.59 -1.01
C ARG A 197 -1.47 19.83 -0.15
N ILE A 198 -1.08 19.69 1.13
CA ILE A 198 -0.85 20.83 2.03
C ILE A 198 0.28 21.73 1.53
N GLU A 199 1.36 21.16 0.99
CA GLU A 199 2.48 21.93 0.40
C GLU A 199 2.04 22.78 -0.79
N HIS A 200 1.15 22.26 -1.62
CA HIS A 200 0.57 22.99 -2.75
C HIS A 200 -0.64 23.86 -2.35
N GLY A 201 -0.97 23.96 -1.06
CA GLY A 201 -2.05 24.80 -0.54
C GLY A 201 -3.46 24.20 -0.59
N ASP A 202 -3.62 23.00 -1.14
CA ASP A 202 -4.90 22.28 -1.27
C ASP A 202 -5.28 21.54 0.03
N ARG A 203 -5.56 22.32 1.07
CA ARG A 203 -5.84 21.81 2.42
C ARG A 203 -7.19 21.10 2.52
N GLN A 204 -8.17 21.47 1.70
CA GLN A 204 -9.48 20.82 1.67
C GLN A 204 -9.36 19.38 1.16
N HIS A 205 -8.62 19.16 0.08
CA HIS A 205 -8.39 17.80 -0.42
C HIS A 205 -7.54 16.98 0.54
N ALA A 206 -6.54 17.59 1.18
CA ALA A 206 -5.79 16.95 2.26
C ALA A 206 -6.73 16.46 3.38
N GLN A 207 -7.70 17.27 3.82
CA GLN A 207 -8.68 16.85 4.82
C GLN A 207 -9.54 15.67 4.34
N ALA A 208 -9.96 15.69 3.06
CA ALA A 208 -10.71 14.59 2.47
C ALA A 208 -9.89 13.28 2.40
N LEU A 209 -8.57 13.38 2.21
CA LEU A 209 -7.67 12.23 2.24
C LEU A 209 -7.53 11.63 3.65
N LEU A 210 -7.57 12.46 4.69
CA LEU A 210 -7.48 11.99 6.07
C LEU A 210 -8.83 11.49 6.62
N LYS A 211 -9.94 11.80 5.94
CA LYS A 211 -11.27 11.34 6.31
C LYS A 211 -11.33 9.81 6.32
N ASN A 212 -11.89 9.26 7.39
CA ASN A 212 -12.01 7.82 7.65
C ASN A 212 -10.68 7.09 7.97
N ALA A 213 -9.62 7.81 8.35
CA ALA A 213 -8.46 7.18 8.97
C ALA A 213 -8.90 6.35 10.19
N PRO A 214 -8.33 5.15 10.39
CA PRO A 214 -8.62 4.38 11.59
C PRO A 214 -8.08 5.11 12.81
N SER A 215 -8.62 4.76 13.98
CA SER A 215 -8.09 5.21 15.26
C SER A 215 -6.75 4.55 15.50
N TRP A 216 -5.66 5.23 15.14
CA TRP A 216 -4.30 4.74 15.33
C TRP A 216 -3.96 4.66 16.82
N PRO A 217 -3.31 3.57 17.29
CA PRO A 217 -2.74 3.48 18.63
C PRO A 217 -1.75 4.63 18.89
N GLU A 218 -1.58 5.02 20.16
CA GLU A 218 -0.67 6.12 20.52
C GLU A 218 0.78 5.86 20.11
N GLU A 219 1.21 4.60 20.11
CA GLU A 219 2.55 4.19 19.72
C GLU A 219 2.80 4.26 18.21
N SER A 220 1.75 4.37 17.39
CA SER A 220 1.88 4.47 15.94
C SER A 220 2.27 5.89 15.54
N ALA A 221 3.29 6.02 14.68
CA ALA A 221 3.66 7.29 14.06
C ALA A 221 2.48 7.94 13.31
N PHE A 222 1.55 7.12 12.80
CA PHE A 222 0.37 7.62 12.11
C PHE A 222 -0.62 8.33 13.04
N CYS A 223 -0.62 8.03 14.35
CA CYS A 223 -1.39 8.80 15.32
C CYS A 223 -0.86 10.24 15.44
N SER A 224 0.47 10.40 15.43
CA SER A 224 1.11 11.71 15.42
C SER A 224 0.85 12.46 14.12
N PHE A 225 1.12 11.83 12.97
CA PHE A 225 0.88 12.43 11.65
C PHE A 225 -0.58 12.82 11.46
N HIS A 226 -1.53 11.99 11.89
CA HIS A 226 -2.95 12.29 11.78
C HIS A 226 -3.32 13.57 12.54
N ARG A 227 -2.84 13.69 13.79
CA ARG A 227 -3.09 14.87 14.62
C ARG A 227 -2.50 16.13 13.99
N GLU A 228 -1.23 16.07 13.59
CA GLU A 228 -0.52 17.20 12.99
C GLU A 228 -1.19 17.65 11.69
N LEU A 229 -1.42 16.72 10.75
CA LEU A 229 -1.97 17.06 9.44
C LEU A 229 -3.43 17.52 9.53
N SER A 230 -4.21 16.96 10.45
CA SER A 230 -5.58 17.41 10.70
C SER A 230 -5.62 18.84 11.25
N GLN A 231 -4.68 19.23 12.11
CA GLN A 231 -4.57 20.61 12.60
C GLN A 231 -4.20 21.57 11.47
N HIS A 232 -3.21 21.20 10.64
CA HIS A 232 -2.79 22.01 9.49
C HIS A 232 -3.90 22.17 8.45
N ALA A 233 -4.73 21.14 8.25
CA ALA A 233 -5.88 21.21 7.36
C ALA A 233 -7.04 22.05 7.92
N LYS A 234 -7.24 22.05 9.25
CA LYS A 234 -8.35 22.76 9.91
C LYS A 234 -8.13 24.26 10.10
N ARG A 235 -6.90 24.73 10.38
CA ARG A 235 -6.60 26.16 10.65
C ARG A 235 -7.12 27.14 9.59
N THR A 236 -7.46 26.68 8.39
CA THR A 236 -8.04 27.48 7.31
C THR A 236 -9.57 27.46 7.21
N ALA A 237 -10.25 26.44 7.73
CA ALA A 237 -11.72 26.46 7.79
C ALA A 237 -12.18 27.60 8.69
N ASP A 238 -11.53 27.74 9.84
CA ASP A 238 -11.81 28.79 10.82
C ASP A 238 -11.41 30.18 10.27
N ALA A 239 -10.33 30.28 9.50
CA ALA A 239 -9.91 31.53 8.84
C ALA A 239 -10.83 31.96 7.69
N HIS A 240 -11.49 31.01 7.01
CA HIS A 240 -12.46 31.31 5.94
C HIS A 240 -13.86 31.62 6.50
N SER A 241 -14.20 31.15 7.70
CA SER A 241 -15.40 31.57 8.44
C SER A 241 -15.26 32.89 9.19
N ALA A 242 -14.05 33.47 9.24
CA ALA A 242 -13.72 34.64 10.06
C ALA A 242 -13.50 35.96 9.28
N GLY A 243 -14.06 36.12 8.07
CA GLY A 243 -14.07 37.44 7.41
C GLY A 243 -15.26 37.66 6.47
N PRO A 244 -15.69 38.91 6.17
CA PRO A 244 -15.34 40.21 6.75
C PRO A 244 -16.62 40.96 7.23
N ASP A 245 -17.27 40.50 8.31
CA ASP A 245 -18.43 41.22 8.91
C ASP A 245 -18.11 41.87 10.27
N ALA A 246 -16.84 41.95 10.64
CA ALA A 246 -16.38 42.76 11.76
C ALA A 246 -15.84 44.09 11.22
N THR A 247 -16.76 44.98 10.87
CA THR A 247 -16.55 46.43 10.81
C THR A 247 -16.12 46.99 12.16
#